data_AF-A0A848YS99-F1
#
_entry.id   AF-A0A848YS99-F1
#
_cell.length_a   1.000
_cell.length_b   1.000
_cell.length_c   1.000
_cell.angle_alpha   90.00
_cell.angle_beta   90.00
_cell.angle_gamma   90.00
#
_symmetry.space_group_name_H-M   'P 1'
#
loop_
_entity.id
_entity.type
_entity.pdbx_description
1 polymer ?
#
loop_
_entity_poly.entity_id
_entity_poly.type
_entity_poly.pdbx_seq_one_letter_code
_entity_poly.pdbx_strand_id
1 'polypeptide(L)'
;MTTNTQTTPSRDFQSAKPDPVITRLNALQQELDALKQTAGKQVVVLHFSPTEHPGSLENNYNTNQAFATDACEKLLGDRFGRMIDYRVWSNGDRHFLTHISCETKA
;
A
#
# COMPACT_ATOMS: atom_id res chain seq x y z
N MET A 1 72.44 -23.70 23.19
CA MET A 1 71.59 -23.01 22.21
C MET A 1 70.15 -23.33 22.57
N THR A 2 69.38 -22.34 23.03
CA THR A 2 67.96 -22.49 23.38
C THR A 2 67.18 -21.45 22.59
N THR A 3 66.33 -21.89 21.68
CA THR A 3 65.46 -21.07 20.84
C THR A 3 64.13 -20.85 21.55
N ASN A 4 63.86 -19.62 21.99
CA ASN A 4 62.54 -19.23 22.46
C ASN A 4 61.63 -18.97 21.26
N THR A 5 60.55 -19.73 21.14
CA THR A 5 59.47 -19.48 20.19
C THR A 5 58.55 -18.39 20.75
N GLN A 6 58.61 -17.20 20.15
CA GLN A 6 57.71 -16.09 20.48
C GLN A 6 56.37 -16.28 19.73
N THR A 7 55.32 -16.67 20.45
CA THR A 7 53.95 -16.69 19.94
C THR A 7 53.43 -15.26 19.75
N THR A 8 53.06 -14.93 18.52
CA THR A 8 52.38 -13.68 18.16
C THR A 8 50.92 -13.75 18.64
N PRO A 9 50.36 -12.73 19.31
CA PRO A 9 48.94 -12.74 19.67
C PRO A 9 48.10 -12.50 18.41
N SER A 10 47.27 -13.48 18.06
CA SER A 10 46.23 -13.32 17.03
C SER A 10 45.25 -12.25 17.51
N ARG A 11 45.12 -11.16 16.74
CA ARG A 11 44.08 -10.15 16.94
C ARG A 11 42.77 -10.75 16.46
N ASP A 12 41.96 -11.26 17.39
CA ASP A 12 40.57 -11.57 17.13
C ASP A 12 39.85 -10.28 16.73
N PHE A 13 39.62 -10.10 15.42
CA PHE A 13 38.73 -9.07 14.91
C PHE A 13 37.32 -9.40 15.39
N GLN A 14 36.91 -8.80 16.51
CA GLN A 14 35.49 -8.78 16.90
C GLN A 14 34.75 -7.99 15.82
N SER A 15 33.84 -8.65 15.09
CA SER A 15 32.94 -7.97 14.18
C SER A 15 32.24 -6.84 14.93
N ALA A 16 32.32 -5.63 14.38
CA ALA A 16 31.63 -4.47 14.94
C ALA A 16 30.16 -4.84 15.15
N LYS A 17 29.66 -4.65 16.38
CA LYS A 17 28.23 -4.86 16.66
C LYS A 17 27.43 -3.98 15.69
N PRO A 18 26.42 -4.52 14.99
CA PRO A 18 25.63 -3.74 14.06
C PRO A 18 25.06 -2.52 14.77
N ASP A 19 25.05 -1.39 14.07
CA ASP A 19 24.58 -0.12 14.61
C ASP A 19 23.17 -0.32 15.23
N PRO A 20 22.97 0.02 16.51
CA PRO A 20 21.68 -0.15 17.18
C PRO A 20 20.56 0.63 16.48
N VAL A 21 20.87 1.70 15.76
CA VAL A 21 19.91 2.45 14.93
C VAL A 21 19.48 1.63 13.71
N ILE A 22 20.43 1.03 12.99
CA ILE A 22 20.11 0.17 11.83
C ILE A 22 19.31 -1.06 12.27
N THR A 23 19.67 -1.65 13.41
CA THR A 23 18.94 -2.77 14.00
C THR A 23 17.48 -2.38 14.29
N ARG A 24 17.27 -1.19 14.86
CA ARG A 24 15.93 -0.68 15.17
C ARG A 24 15.12 -0.33 13.92
N LEU A 25 15.76 0.24 12.89
CA LEU A 25 15.12 0.51 11.61
C LEU A 25 14.67 -0.77 10.90
N ASN A 26 15.51 -1.80 10.89
CA ASN A 26 15.16 -3.10 10.30
C ASN A 26 14.01 -3.77 11.06
N ALA A 27 13.99 -3.68 12.39
CA ALA A 27 12.90 -4.21 13.20
C ALA A 27 11.57 -3.49 12.91
N LEU A 28 11.59 -2.15 12.83
CA LEU A 28 10.40 -1.36 12.46
C LEU A 28 9.91 -1.68 11.04
N GLN A 29 10.84 -1.90 10.10
CA GLN A 29 10.49 -2.32 8.74
C GLN A 29 9.82 -3.70 8.74
N GLN A 30 10.35 -4.66 9.50
CA GLN A 30 9.75 -5.99 9.65
C GLN A 30 8.37 -5.93 10.32
N GLU A 31 8.19 -5.11 11.35
CA GLU A 31 6.89 -4.90 11.99
C GLU A 31 5.90 -4.30 11.01
N LEU A 32 6.31 -3.31 10.21
CA LEU A 32 5.47 -2.70 9.18
C LEU A 32 5.08 -3.69 8.09
N ASP A 33 6.02 -4.53 7.64
CA ASP A 33 5.76 -5.55 6.62
C ASP A 33 4.87 -6.67 7.16
N ALA A 34 5.05 -7.07 8.43
CA ALA A 34 4.15 -8.00 9.11
C ALA A 34 2.75 -7.39 9.30
N LEU A 35 2.64 -6.09 9.60
CA LEU A 35 1.36 -5.39 9.70
C LEU A 35 0.66 -5.31 8.35
N LYS A 36 1.41 -5.07 7.27
CA LYS A 36 0.88 -5.09 5.90
C LYS A 36 0.40 -6.48 5.50
N GLN A 37 1.14 -7.53 5.87
CA GLN A 37 0.76 -8.92 5.60
C GLN A 37 -0.42 -9.42 6.45
N THR A 38 -0.60 -8.88 7.66
CA THR A 38 -1.72 -9.23 8.55
C THR A 38 -2.97 -8.37 8.35
N ALA A 39 -2.81 -7.16 7.81
CA ALA A 39 -3.90 -6.36 7.29
C ALA A 39 -4.40 -7.00 5.99
N GLY A 40 -5.23 -8.05 6.12
CA GLY A 40 -5.93 -8.65 4.99
C GLY A 40 -6.73 -7.61 4.19
N LYS A 41 -7.36 -8.06 3.11
CA LYS A 41 -8.11 -7.21 2.17
C LYS A 41 -8.97 -6.17 2.91
N GLN A 42 -8.67 -4.89 2.69
CA GLN A 42 -9.43 -3.78 3.22
C GLN A 42 -10.44 -3.31 2.18
N VAL A 43 -11.64 -2.97 2.62
CA VAL A 43 -12.63 -2.27 1.78
C VAL A 43 -12.56 -0.79 2.08
N VAL A 44 -12.27 0.01 1.07
CA VAL A 44 -12.22 1.47 1.13
C VAL A 44 -13.42 2.03 0.37
N VAL A 45 -14.20 2.88 1.02
CA VAL A 45 -15.39 3.49 0.42
C VAL A 45 -15.14 4.98 0.21
N LEU A 46 -15.29 5.43 -1.04
CA LEU A 46 -15.21 6.82 -1.43
C LEU A 46 -16.62 7.39 -1.55
N HIS A 47 -16.86 8.44 -0.77
CA HIS A 47 -18.10 9.21 -0.82
C HIS A 47 -17.82 10.55 -1.49
N PHE A 48 -18.63 10.87 -2.49
CA PHE A 48 -18.57 12.15 -3.20
C PHE A 48 -19.87 12.91 -2.96
N SER A 49 -19.74 14.21 -2.74
CA SER A 49 -20.89 15.11 -2.76
C SER A 49 -21.52 15.09 -4.15
N PRO A 50 -22.84 15.34 -4.25
CA PRO A 50 -23.50 15.47 -5.54
C PRO A 50 -22.77 16.52 -6.38
N THR A 51 -22.41 16.15 -7.61
CA THR A 51 -21.66 16.94 -8.62
C THR A 51 -20.13 16.87 -8.61
N GLU A 52 -19.47 16.30 -7.59
CA GLU A 52 -18.01 16.27 -7.51
C GLU A 52 -17.35 15.33 -8.53
N HIS A 53 -17.96 14.16 -8.77
CA HIS A 53 -17.39 13.15 -9.66
C HIS A 53 -18.36 12.84 -10.81
N PRO A 54 -18.11 13.37 -12.02
CA PRO A 54 -18.97 13.08 -13.16
C PRO A 54 -18.92 11.60 -13.52
N GLY A 55 -20.10 11.05 -13.84
CA GLY A 55 -20.26 9.76 -14.50
C GLY A 55 -20.32 9.92 -16.02
N SER A 56 -20.62 8.82 -16.70
CA SER A 56 -20.93 8.79 -18.12
C SER A 56 -22.16 9.64 -18.43
N LEU A 57 -22.09 10.44 -19.50
CA LEU A 57 -23.21 11.25 -20.01
C LEU A 57 -24.44 10.41 -20.37
N GLU A 58 -24.25 9.14 -20.74
CA GLU A 58 -25.33 8.22 -21.13
C GLU A 58 -25.71 7.24 -19.99
N ASN A 59 -25.20 7.48 -18.77
CA ASN A 59 -25.28 6.54 -17.65
C ASN A 59 -24.84 5.10 -18.01
N ASN A 60 -23.84 4.98 -18.88
CA ASN A 60 -23.39 3.68 -19.37
C ASN A 60 -22.67 2.90 -18.26
N TYR A 61 -23.08 1.65 -18.04
CA TYR A 61 -22.49 0.78 -17.01
C TYR A 61 -20.98 0.61 -17.20
N ASN A 62 -20.53 0.19 -18.39
CA ASN A 62 -19.11 -0.10 -18.65
C ASN A 62 -18.25 1.16 -18.48
N THR A 63 -18.71 2.30 -18.97
CA THR A 63 -17.99 3.58 -18.84
C THR A 63 -17.91 4.02 -17.38
N ASN A 64 -19.02 3.95 -16.64
CA ASN A 64 -19.04 4.29 -15.22
C ASN A 64 -18.17 3.34 -14.39
N GLN A 65 -18.16 2.06 -14.73
CA GLN A 65 -17.29 1.07 -14.11
C GLN A 65 -15.81 1.39 -14.32
N ALA A 66 -15.42 1.82 -15.54
CA ALA A 66 -14.06 2.23 -15.84
C ALA A 66 -13.65 3.49 -15.06
N PHE A 67 -14.53 4.50 -14.99
CA PHE A 67 -14.29 5.70 -14.19
C PHE A 67 -14.16 5.39 -12.70
N ALA A 68 -15.01 4.51 -12.16
CA ALA A 68 -14.93 4.09 -10.78
C ALA A 68 -13.64 3.30 -10.47
N THR A 69 -13.21 2.47 -11.42
CA THR A 69 -11.95 1.70 -11.32
C THR A 69 -10.74 2.65 -11.30
N ASP A 70 -10.68 3.60 -12.23
CA ASP A 70 -9.61 4.62 -12.28
C ASP A 70 -9.52 5.44 -10.98
N ALA A 71 -10.66 5.82 -10.39
CA ALA A 71 -10.68 6.49 -9.09
C ALA A 71 -10.11 5.62 -7.96
N CYS A 72 -10.44 4.32 -7.93
CA CYS A 72 -9.86 3.37 -6.98
C CYS A 72 -8.35 3.20 -7.18
N GLU A 73 -7.89 3.08 -8.43
CA GLU A 73 -6.48 2.93 -8.78
C GLU A 73 -5.66 4.14 -8.35
N LYS A 74 -6.15 5.35 -8.62
CA LYS A 74 -5.49 6.61 -8.22
C LYS A 74 -5.35 6.74 -6.71
N LEU A 75 -6.36 6.32 -5.95
CA LEU A 75 -6.33 6.41 -4.49
C LEU A 75 -5.45 5.34 -3.85
N LEU A 76 -5.63 4.07 -4.26
CA LEU A 76 -5.00 2.94 -3.60
C LEU A 76 -3.61 2.62 -4.16
N GLY A 77 -3.29 3.07 -5.38
CA GLY A 77 -2.02 2.84 -6.05
C GLY A 77 -1.65 1.36 -6.07
N ASP A 78 -0.45 1.02 -5.62
CA ASP A 78 0.04 -0.36 -5.56
C ASP A 78 -0.83 -1.29 -4.71
N ARG A 79 -1.58 -0.73 -3.75
CA ARG A 79 -2.49 -1.48 -2.89
C ARG A 79 -3.82 -1.80 -3.57
N PHE A 80 -4.12 -1.25 -4.75
CA PHE A 80 -5.38 -1.52 -5.46
C PHE A 80 -5.52 -3.00 -5.81
N GLY A 81 -6.58 -3.64 -5.31
CA GLY A 81 -6.95 -5.00 -5.67
C GLY A 81 -8.00 -5.02 -6.78
N ARG A 82 -9.19 -4.47 -6.51
CA ARG A 82 -10.29 -4.35 -7.48
C ARG A 82 -11.33 -3.33 -7.05
N MET A 83 -12.10 -2.81 -8.01
CA MET A 83 -13.34 -2.09 -7.73
C MET A 83 -14.47 -3.10 -7.47
N ILE A 84 -15.24 -2.88 -6.41
CA ILE A 84 -16.30 -3.79 -5.94
C ILE A 84 -17.68 -3.32 -6.40
N ASP A 85 -18.00 -2.04 -6.15
CA ASP A 85 -19.31 -1.45 -6.40
C ASP A 85 -19.18 0.04 -6.64
N TYR A 86 -20.15 0.62 -7.35
CA TYR A 86 -20.31 2.06 -7.45
C TYR A 86 -21.79 2.45 -7.52
N ARG A 87 -22.10 3.68 -7.09
CA ARG A 87 -23.44 4.26 -7.21
C ARG A 87 -23.42 5.51 -8.04
N VAL A 88 -24.37 5.58 -8.95
CA VAL A 88 -24.63 6.77 -9.77
C VAL A 88 -25.87 7.47 -9.27
N TRP A 89 -25.76 8.77 -9.04
CA TRP A 89 -26.89 9.66 -8.84
C TRP A 89 -27.10 10.50 -10.10
N SER A 90 -28.36 10.83 -10.39
CA SER A 90 -28.73 11.59 -11.58
C SER A 90 -29.42 12.89 -11.20
N ASN A 91 -29.05 13.98 -11.89
CA ASN A 91 -29.67 15.30 -11.80
C ASN A 91 -30.13 15.74 -13.19
N GLY A 92 -31.38 15.46 -13.54
CA GLY A 92 -31.85 15.56 -14.92
C GLY A 92 -30.98 14.69 -15.83
N ASP A 93 -30.35 15.31 -16.83
CA ASP A 93 -29.54 14.63 -17.84
C ASP A 93 -28.06 14.43 -17.43
N ARG A 94 -27.70 14.76 -16.17
CA ARG A 94 -26.33 14.60 -15.67
C ARG A 94 -26.24 13.46 -14.69
N HIS A 95 -25.18 12.68 -14.80
CA HIS A 95 -24.91 11.52 -13.95
C HIS A 95 -23.61 11.73 -13.17
N PHE A 96 -23.60 11.32 -11.90
CA PHE A 96 -22.48 11.52 -10.98
C PHE A 96 -22.22 10.27 -10.16
N LEU A 97 -20.95 9.88 -10.04
CA LEU A 97 -20.53 8.86 -9.09
C LEU A 97 -20.60 9.46 -7.68
N THR A 98 -21.31 8.79 -6.77
CA THR A 98 -21.49 9.26 -5.39
C THR A 98 -20.85 8.33 -4.37
N HIS A 99 -20.74 7.05 -4.72
CA HIS A 99 -20.15 6.02 -3.88
C HIS A 99 -19.30 5.13 -4.76
N ILE A 100 -18.07 4.84 -4.35
CA ILE A 100 -17.22 3.82 -4.98
C ILE A 100 -16.61 2.97 -3.87
N SER A 101 -16.75 1.66 -3.97
CA SER A 101 -16.13 0.71 -3.04
C SER A 101 -14.96 0.01 -3.72
N CYS A 102 -13.79 0.06 -3.10
CA CYS A 102 -12.54 -0.52 -3.59
C CYS A 102 -12.02 -1.56 -2.60
N GLU A 103 -11.44 -2.64 -3.11
CA GLU A 103 -10.73 -3.66 -2.33
C GLU A 103 -9.22 -3.44 -2.44
N THR A 104 -8.48 -3.51 -1.33
CA THR A 104 -7.02 -3.58 -1.39
C THR A 104 -6.54 -5.00 -1.70
N LYS A 105 -5.34 -5.14 -2.26
CA LYS A 105 -4.60 -6.41 -2.25
C LYS A 105 -4.41 -6.88 -0.81
N ALA A 106 -4.32 -8.20 -0.65
CA ALA A 106 -3.90 -8.85 0.60
C ALA A 106 -2.38 -8.83 0.72
#